data_AF-A0A9D1Z9V7-F1
#
_entry.id   AF-A0A9D1Z9V7-F1
#
_cell.length_a   1.000
_cell.length_b   1.000
_cell.length_c   1.000
_cell.angle_alpha   90.00
_cell.angle_beta   90.00
_cell.angle_gamma   90.00
#
_symmetry.space_group_name_H-M   'P 1'
#
loop_
_entity.id
_entity.type
_entity.pdbx_description
1 polymer ?
#
loop_
_entity_poly.entity_id
_entity_poly.type
_entity_poly.pdbx_seq_one_letter_code
_entity_poly.pdbx_strand_id
1 'polypeptide(L)'
;MKSTEADISFKNFLSLFKDVIFTKRIVTVFIDDLDRGWKNEDYEIRNISAMLNALRTITRQVPNIKFRVALRSSVYFAVRTSDESTDKIESSVVLLKWDNHSILAMLAKRVTLFKKGKSVDENTLFNKTQEELSRNFEGVFESRFQGAGHWSNAPIYRVLLSLIRQRPRDLVKLCTLAAHEAFNNKHQIIQTSDFEKIFSNYSQERLTDTINEYSSELRSDILERVSFSILL
;
A
#
# COMPACT_ATOMS: atom_id res chain seq x y z
N MET A 1 -34.69 21.91 13.20
CA MET A 1 -33.65 22.80 12.64
C MET A 1 -33.27 22.26 11.27
N LYS A 2 -33.67 22.95 10.19
CA LYS A 2 -33.21 22.63 8.83
C LYS A 2 -31.75 23.06 8.74
N SER A 3 -30.87 22.15 8.37
CA SER A 3 -29.49 22.47 8.01
C SER A 3 -29.51 23.43 6.84
N THR A 4 -28.96 24.63 7.03
CA THR A 4 -28.61 25.56 5.96
C THR A 4 -27.49 24.91 5.15
N GLU A 5 -27.84 24.06 4.19
CA GLU A 5 -26.96 23.75 3.08
C GLU A 5 -26.74 25.06 2.31
N ALA A 6 -25.54 25.60 2.41
CA ALA A 6 -25.13 26.70 1.55
C ALA A 6 -25.06 26.16 0.12
N ASP A 7 -26.15 26.30 -0.63
CA ASP A 7 -26.24 25.91 -2.02
C ASP A 7 -25.44 26.90 -2.88
N ILE A 8 -24.12 26.75 -2.83
CA ILE A 8 -23.20 27.52 -3.68
C ILE A 8 -23.29 26.91 -5.07
N SER A 9 -23.89 27.64 -6.02
CA SER A 9 -23.89 27.20 -7.42
C SER A 9 -22.48 26.88 -7.89
N PHE A 10 -22.33 25.84 -8.73
CA PHE A 10 -21.02 25.42 -9.25
C PHE A 10 -20.21 26.58 -9.85
N LYS A 11 -20.89 27.55 -10.48
CA LYS A 11 -20.27 28.77 -11.02
C LYS A 11 -19.69 29.68 -9.93
N ASN A 12 -20.40 29.85 -8.82
CA ASN A 12 -19.94 30.64 -7.67
C ASN A 12 -18.79 29.92 -6.97
N PHE A 13 -18.87 28.60 -6.79
CA PHE A 13 -17.77 27.80 -6.25
C PHE A 13 -16.50 27.93 -7.08
N LEU A 14 -16.62 27.87 -8.42
CA LEU A 14 -15.48 28.07 -9.32
C LEU A 14 -14.90 29.48 -9.27
N SER A 15 -15.71 30.49 -8.95
CA SER A 15 -15.20 31.86 -8.79
C SER A 15 -14.25 32.00 -7.60
N LEU A 16 -14.39 31.17 -6.55
CA LEU A 16 -13.45 31.10 -5.44
C LEU A 16 -12.04 30.68 -5.89
N PHE A 17 -11.95 29.92 -6.99
CA PHE A 17 -10.67 29.50 -7.57
C PHE A 17 -10.12 30.48 -8.62
N LYS A 18 -10.84 31.56 -8.91
CA LYS A 18 -10.33 32.66 -9.76
C LYS A 18 -9.51 33.68 -8.96
N ASP A 19 -9.37 33.47 -7.65
CA ASP A 19 -8.52 34.28 -6.78
C ASP A 19 -7.05 34.29 -7.23
N VAL A 20 -6.38 35.40 -6.91
CA VAL A 20 -4.98 35.69 -7.27
C VAL A 20 -4.00 34.56 -6.89
N ILE A 21 -4.33 33.77 -5.87
CA ILE A 21 -3.53 32.62 -5.43
C ILE A 21 -3.39 31.60 -6.55
N PHE A 22 -4.49 31.23 -7.20
CA PHE A 22 -4.52 30.19 -8.23
C PHE A 22 -4.14 30.70 -9.62
N THR A 23 -3.98 32.01 -9.81
CA THR A 23 -3.35 32.55 -11.03
C THR A 23 -1.83 32.65 -10.90
N LYS A 24 -1.30 32.80 -9.68
CA LYS A 24 0.15 32.98 -9.44
C LYS A 24 0.90 31.75 -8.95
N ARG A 25 0.21 30.76 -8.38
CA ARG A 25 0.84 29.57 -7.78
C ARG A 25 0.18 28.29 -8.24
N ILE A 26 1.01 27.27 -8.44
CA ILE A 26 0.53 25.89 -8.65
C ILE A 26 0.20 25.31 -7.27
N VAL A 27 -1.04 24.85 -7.11
CA VAL A 27 -1.54 24.18 -5.91
C VAL A 27 -1.82 22.73 -6.25
N THR A 28 -1.18 21.80 -5.54
CA THR A 28 -1.46 20.37 -5.68
C THR A 28 -2.18 19.86 -4.43
N VAL A 29 -3.36 19.29 -4.63
CA VAL A 29 -4.19 18.71 -3.57
C VAL A 29 -4.08 17.19 -3.64
N PHE A 30 -3.68 16.58 -2.54
CA PHE A 30 -3.64 15.13 -2.38
C PHE A 30 -4.91 14.68 -1.66
N ILE A 31 -5.59 13.69 -2.24
CA ILE A 31 -6.79 13.07 -1.70
C ILE A 31 -6.49 11.59 -1.56
N ASP A 32 -6.62 11.08 -0.34
CA ASP A 32 -6.29 9.69 0.02
C ASP A 32 -7.42 9.10 0.87
N ASP A 33 -7.42 7.78 1.05
CA ASP A 33 -8.36 7.05 1.92
C ASP A 33 -9.85 7.24 1.57
N LEU A 34 -10.17 7.35 0.28
CA LEU A 34 -11.55 7.51 -0.23
C LEU A 34 -12.40 6.24 -0.14
N ASP A 35 -11.77 5.10 0.11
CA ASP A 35 -12.35 3.77 0.17
C ASP A 35 -12.59 3.29 1.61
N ARG A 36 -12.42 4.16 2.60
CA ARG A 36 -12.73 3.83 4.00
C ARG A 36 -14.22 3.53 4.17
N GLY A 37 -14.53 2.32 4.61
CA GLY A 37 -15.90 1.87 4.81
C GLY A 37 -16.64 1.55 3.51
N TRP A 38 -15.93 1.47 2.39
CA TRP A 38 -16.46 1.10 1.08
C TRP A 38 -17.20 -0.25 1.15
N LYS A 39 -18.44 -0.26 0.67
CA LYS A 39 -19.29 -1.46 0.56
C LYS A 39 -19.59 -1.86 -0.86
N ASN A 40 -19.06 -1.12 -1.83
CA ASN A 40 -19.33 -1.32 -3.25
C ASN A 40 -20.81 -1.12 -3.60
N GLU A 41 -21.48 -0.19 -2.91
CA GLU A 41 -22.88 0.17 -3.18
C GLU A 41 -22.96 1.19 -4.34
N ASP A 42 -24.03 1.12 -5.14
CA ASP A 42 -24.15 1.94 -6.35
C ASP A 42 -24.00 3.46 -6.09
N TYR A 43 -24.46 3.95 -4.93
CA TYR A 43 -24.31 5.37 -4.60
C TYR A 43 -22.87 5.75 -4.26
N GLU A 44 -22.08 4.84 -3.66
CA GLU A 44 -20.66 5.09 -3.36
C GLU A 44 -19.87 5.20 -4.67
N ILE A 45 -20.14 4.29 -5.61
CA ILE A 45 -19.57 4.30 -6.96
C ILE A 45 -19.93 5.62 -7.67
N ARG A 46 -21.20 6.02 -7.64
CA ARG A 46 -21.65 7.29 -8.23
C ARG A 46 -20.97 8.50 -7.59
N ASN A 47 -20.80 8.50 -6.27
CA ASN A 47 -20.16 9.60 -5.55
C ASN A 47 -18.69 9.76 -5.94
N ILE A 48 -17.93 8.66 -6.02
CA ILE A 48 -16.53 8.70 -6.46
C ILE A 48 -16.45 9.13 -7.93
N SER A 49 -17.30 8.60 -8.82
CA SER A 49 -17.32 9.03 -10.23
C SER A 49 -17.63 10.52 -10.37
N ALA A 50 -18.66 11.02 -9.67
CA ALA A 50 -19.04 12.43 -9.66
C ALA A 50 -17.90 13.31 -9.14
N MET A 51 -17.21 12.89 -8.07
CA MET A 51 -16.04 13.59 -7.55
C MET A 51 -14.92 13.66 -8.60
N LEU A 52 -14.51 12.54 -9.19
CA LEU A 52 -13.44 12.51 -10.19
C LEU A 52 -13.77 13.40 -11.41
N ASN A 53 -15.03 13.40 -11.86
CA ASN A 53 -15.51 14.28 -12.92
C ASN A 53 -15.47 15.77 -12.52
N ALA A 54 -15.83 16.09 -11.28
CA ALA A 54 -15.75 17.45 -10.75
C ALA A 54 -14.29 17.94 -10.68
N LEU A 55 -13.38 17.12 -10.14
CA LEU A 55 -11.94 17.44 -10.07
C LEU A 55 -11.33 17.69 -11.45
N ARG A 56 -11.70 16.85 -12.44
CA ARG A 56 -11.30 17.05 -13.84
C ARG A 56 -11.80 18.38 -14.39
N THR A 57 -13.06 18.73 -14.09
CA THR A 57 -13.67 19.98 -14.55
C THR A 57 -12.97 21.20 -13.93
N ILE A 58 -12.66 21.15 -12.63
CA ILE A 58 -11.91 22.22 -11.94
C ILE A 58 -10.52 22.37 -12.57
N THR A 59 -9.79 21.27 -12.76
CA THR A 59 -8.42 21.29 -13.33
C THR A 59 -8.39 21.87 -14.74
N ARG A 60 -9.45 21.65 -15.54
CA ARG A 60 -9.58 22.22 -16.89
C ARG A 60 -9.83 23.72 -16.86
N GLN A 61 -10.58 24.22 -15.89
CA GLN A 61 -10.90 25.64 -15.77
C GLN A 61 -9.82 26.44 -15.04
N VAL A 62 -9.09 25.80 -14.12
CA VAL A 62 -8.04 26.41 -13.32
C VAL A 62 -6.78 25.55 -13.43
N PRO A 63 -5.97 25.72 -14.49
CA PRO A 63 -4.84 24.84 -14.79
C PRO A 63 -3.79 24.74 -13.69
N ASN A 64 -3.69 25.76 -12.83
CA ASN A 64 -2.76 25.79 -11.71
C ASN A 64 -3.22 24.97 -10.49
N ILE A 65 -4.44 24.45 -10.47
CA ILE A 65 -4.89 23.52 -9.44
C ILE A 65 -4.78 22.11 -10.00
N LYS A 66 -4.02 21.26 -9.31
CA LYS A 66 -3.83 19.85 -9.65
C LYS A 66 -4.35 18.98 -8.51
N PHE A 67 -5.00 17.88 -8.87
CA PHE A 67 -5.44 16.87 -7.91
C PHE A 67 -4.64 15.59 -8.11
N ARG A 68 -4.23 14.96 -6.99
CA ARG A 68 -3.62 13.64 -6.94
C ARG A 68 -4.50 12.79 -6.04
N VAL A 69 -5.21 11.85 -6.64
CA VAL A 69 -6.15 10.99 -5.92
C VAL A 69 -5.54 9.60 -5.82
N ALA A 70 -5.38 9.10 -4.60
CA ALA A 70 -5.05 7.70 -4.35
C ALA A 70 -6.35 6.90 -4.24
N LEU A 71 -6.46 5.85 -5.04
CA LEU A 71 -7.57 4.91 -5.02
C LEU A 71 -7.01 3.50 -4.96
N ARG A 72 -7.63 2.65 -4.14
CA ARG A 72 -7.41 1.22 -4.19
C ARG A 72 -7.85 0.68 -5.56
N SER A 73 -7.11 -0.30 -6.07
CA SER A 73 -7.34 -0.85 -7.42
C SER A 73 -8.77 -1.33 -7.62
N SER A 74 -9.36 -2.02 -6.64
CA SER A 74 -10.72 -2.54 -6.75
C SER A 74 -11.77 -1.44 -6.81
N VAL A 75 -11.63 -0.38 -6.02
CA VAL A 75 -12.50 0.81 -6.09
C VAL A 75 -12.37 1.49 -7.44
N TYR A 76 -11.15 1.66 -7.95
CA TYR A 76 -10.93 2.19 -9.29
C TYR A 76 -11.62 1.34 -10.36
N PHE A 77 -11.50 0.01 -10.29
CA PHE A 77 -12.14 -0.88 -11.26
C PHE A 77 -13.67 -0.84 -11.16
N ALA A 78 -14.24 -0.81 -9.95
CA ALA A 78 -15.68 -0.67 -9.75
C ALA A 78 -16.22 0.63 -10.38
N VAL A 79 -15.53 1.75 -10.17
CA VAL A 79 -15.89 3.03 -10.80
C VAL A 79 -15.77 2.95 -12.32
N ARG A 80 -14.69 2.35 -12.84
CA ARG A 80 -14.45 2.21 -14.28
C ARG A 80 -15.53 1.38 -14.98
N THR A 81 -15.96 0.27 -14.38
CA THR A 81 -16.93 -0.63 -15.02
C THR A 81 -18.36 -0.14 -14.95
N SER A 82 -18.66 0.80 -14.04
CA SER A 82 -20.03 1.26 -13.77
C SER A 82 -20.42 2.52 -14.53
N ASP A 83 -19.45 3.28 -15.05
CA ASP A 83 -19.67 4.57 -15.71
C ASP A 83 -18.85 4.67 -17.01
N GLU A 84 -19.55 4.68 -18.15
CA GLU A 84 -18.98 4.79 -19.49
C GLU A 84 -18.14 6.08 -19.70
N SER A 85 -18.29 7.09 -18.84
CA SER A 85 -17.55 8.35 -18.95
C SER A 85 -16.11 8.29 -18.39
N THR A 86 -15.71 7.14 -17.83
CA THR A 86 -14.42 6.95 -17.12
C THR A 86 -13.22 6.71 -18.02
N ASP A 87 -13.39 6.44 -19.32
CA ASP A 87 -12.28 6.42 -20.29
C ASP A 87 -11.45 7.71 -20.25
N LYS A 88 -12.11 8.83 -19.91
CA LYS A 88 -11.48 10.16 -19.82
C LYS A 88 -10.52 10.31 -18.64
N ILE A 89 -10.62 9.48 -17.61
CA ILE A 89 -9.71 9.51 -16.46
C ILE A 89 -8.58 8.48 -16.58
N GLU A 90 -8.74 7.45 -17.43
CA GLU A 90 -7.75 6.38 -17.62
C GLU A 90 -6.35 6.90 -17.98
N SER A 91 -6.27 7.88 -18.90
CA SER A 91 -5.00 8.51 -19.28
C SER A 91 -4.25 9.22 -18.14
N SER A 92 -4.94 9.49 -17.03
CA SER A 92 -4.40 10.14 -15.84
C SER A 92 -4.08 9.16 -14.70
N VAL A 93 -4.32 7.86 -14.90
CA VAL A 93 -4.08 6.82 -13.89
C VAL A 93 -2.62 6.38 -13.93
N VAL A 94 -2.00 6.34 -12.76
CA VAL A 94 -0.68 5.73 -12.56
C VAL A 94 -0.85 4.52 -11.65
N LEU A 95 -0.70 3.33 -12.22
CA LEU A 95 -0.76 2.08 -11.45
C LEU A 95 0.53 1.88 -10.67
N LEU A 96 0.43 1.84 -9.35
CA LEU A 96 1.55 1.55 -8.47
C LEU A 96 1.68 0.03 -8.29
N LYS A 97 2.84 -0.52 -8.63
CA LYS A 97 3.16 -1.94 -8.47
C LYS A 97 4.52 -2.09 -7.80
N TRP A 98 4.61 -3.07 -6.90
CA TRP A 98 5.86 -3.45 -6.24
C TRP A 98 6.17 -4.88 -6.60
N ASP A 99 7.38 -5.13 -7.10
CA ASP A 99 7.90 -6.47 -7.23
C ASP A 99 8.77 -6.84 -6.01
N ASN A 100 9.03 -8.14 -5.87
CA ASN A 100 9.84 -8.65 -4.76
C ASN A 100 11.25 -8.05 -4.74
N HIS A 101 11.81 -7.71 -5.90
CA HIS A 101 13.13 -7.10 -6.02
C HIS A 101 13.17 -5.69 -5.42
N SER A 102 12.22 -4.84 -5.81
CA SER A 102 12.09 -3.47 -5.34
C SER A 102 11.78 -3.42 -3.85
N ILE A 103 10.97 -4.35 -3.36
CA ILE A 103 10.71 -4.51 -1.91
C ILE A 103 12.00 -4.89 -1.17
N LEU A 104 12.79 -5.81 -1.71
CA LEU A 104 14.07 -6.20 -1.14
C LEU A 104 15.07 -5.04 -1.11
N ALA A 105 15.13 -4.26 -2.19
CA ALA A 105 15.95 -3.06 -2.28
C ALA A 105 15.55 -2.01 -1.21
N MET A 106 14.24 -1.85 -0.96
CA MET A 106 13.74 -0.97 0.10
C MET A 106 14.10 -1.49 1.50
N LEU A 107 14.09 -2.80 1.73
CA LEU A 107 14.59 -3.38 2.98
C LEU A 107 16.09 -3.10 3.14
N ALA A 108 16.89 -3.32 2.10
CA ALA A 108 18.33 -3.03 2.12
C ALA A 108 18.61 -1.54 2.40
N LYS A 109 17.82 -0.63 1.83
CA LYS A 109 17.89 0.81 2.14
C LYS A 109 17.68 1.08 3.63
N ARG A 110 16.63 0.50 4.22
CA ARG A 110 16.30 0.66 5.65
C ARG A 110 17.38 0.08 6.56
N VAL A 111 17.85 -1.12 6.27
CA VAL A 111 18.92 -1.77 7.03
C VAL A 111 20.22 -0.97 6.94
N THR A 112 20.56 -0.45 5.76
CA THR A 112 21.75 0.39 5.58
C THR A 112 21.65 1.68 6.38
N LEU A 113 20.49 2.34 6.34
CA LEU A 113 20.21 3.53 7.14
C LEU A 113 20.38 3.25 8.64
N PHE A 114 19.83 2.13 9.12
CA PHE A 114 19.98 1.71 10.52
C PHE A 114 21.45 1.47 10.90
N LYS A 115 22.20 0.70 10.10
CA LYS A 115 23.60 0.35 10.41
C LYS A 115 24.57 1.52 10.28
N LYS A 116 24.37 2.40 9.30
CA LYS A 116 25.34 3.45 8.92
C LYS A 116 24.91 4.87 9.28
N GLY A 117 23.66 5.07 9.72
CA GLY A 117 23.08 6.39 9.96
C GLY A 117 22.92 7.25 8.69
N LYS A 118 23.13 6.66 7.50
CA LYS A 118 23.07 7.37 6.22
C LYS A 118 22.26 6.55 5.21
N SER A 119 21.36 7.24 4.51
CA SER A 119 20.58 6.64 3.43
C SER A 119 21.43 6.45 2.19
N VAL A 120 21.10 5.41 1.40
CA VAL A 120 21.65 5.18 0.07
C VAL A 120 20.63 5.62 -0.97
N ASP A 121 21.11 6.03 -2.13
CA ASP A 121 20.29 6.31 -3.30
C ASP A 121 19.53 5.05 -3.76
N GLU A 122 18.27 5.24 -4.15
CA GLU A 122 17.37 4.13 -4.49
C GLU A 122 17.74 3.48 -5.82
N ASN A 123 18.12 4.28 -6.83
CA ASN A 123 18.50 3.78 -8.14
C ASN A 123 19.73 2.86 -8.03
N THR A 124 20.66 3.22 -7.16
CA THR A 124 21.84 2.40 -6.85
C THR A 124 21.46 1.02 -6.28
N LEU A 125 20.39 0.94 -5.48
CA LEU A 125 19.92 -0.32 -4.89
C LEU A 125 19.08 -1.13 -5.88
N PHE A 126 18.23 -0.49 -6.67
CA PHE A 126 17.43 -1.18 -7.68
C PHE A 126 18.28 -1.85 -8.75
N ASN A 127 19.45 -1.30 -9.07
CA ASN A 127 20.39 -1.87 -10.04
C ASN A 127 21.26 -3.03 -9.50
N LYS A 128 21.16 -3.39 -8.22
CA LYS A 128 21.88 -4.52 -7.64
C LYS A 128 21.14 -5.84 -7.86
N THR A 129 21.84 -6.97 -7.80
CA THR A 129 21.18 -8.28 -7.73
C THR A 129 20.62 -8.54 -6.33
N GLN A 130 19.70 -9.51 -6.20
CA GLN A 130 19.17 -9.89 -4.88
C GLN A 130 20.25 -10.42 -3.94
N GLU A 131 21.24 -11.14 -4.48
CA GLU A 131 22.41 -11.63 -3.75
C GLU A 131 23.26 -10.46 -3.22
N GLU A 132 23.51 -9.43 -4.03
CA GLU A 132 24.23 -8.24 -3.60
C GLU A 132 23.46 -7.44 -2.55
N LEU A 133 22.13 -7.33 -2.72
CA LEU A 133 21.25 -6.72 -1.72
C LEU A 133 21.30 -7.49 -0.40
N SER A 134 21.35 -8.83 -0.46
CA SER A 134 21.38 -9.69 0.72
C SER A 134 22.57 -9.43 1.65
N ARG A 135 23.71 -8.98 1.12
CA ARG A 135 24.89 -8.64 1.93
C ARG A 135 24.65 -7.50 2.91
N ASN A 136 23.68 -6.61 2.62
CA ASN A 136 23.32 -5.54 3.54
C ASN A 136 22.71 -6.06 4.85
N PHE A 137 22.18 -7.29 4.84
CA PHE A 137 21.49 -7.95 5.95
C PHE A 137 22.43 -8.65 6.93
N GLU A 138 23.72 -8.80 6.58
CA GLU A 138 24.72 -9.39 7.45
C GLU A 138 24.81 -8.65 8.79
N GLY A 139 24.82 -9.38 9.90
CA GLY A 139 24.82 -8.81 11.24
C GLY A 139 23.48 -8.18 11.65
N VAL A 140 22.41 -8.40 10.90
CA VAL A 140 21.03 -8.05 11.29
C VAL A 140 20.16 -9.31 11.36
N PHE A 141 20.32 -10.20 10.38
CA PHE A 141 19.63 -11.49 10.33
C PHE A 141 20.64 -12.63 10.22
N GLU A 142 20.22 -13.83 10.59
CA GLU A 142 20.88 -15.05 10.11
C GLU A 142 20.89 -15.08 8.58
N SER A 143 22.00 -15.53 7.97
CA SER A 143 22.11 -15.58 6.52
C SER A 143 21.17 -16.61 5.89
N ARG A 144 20.90 -17.70 6.61
CA ARG A 144 20.10 -18.83 6.17
C ARG A 144 19.14 -19.28 7.26
N PHE A 145 17.90 -19.57 6.86
CA PHE A 145 16.85 -20.04 7.74
C PHE A 145 17.11 -21.49 8.17
N GLN A 146 17.15 -21.74 9.47
CA GLN A 146 17.51 -23.04 10.07
C GLN A 146 16.29 -23.92 10.40
N GLY A 147 15.08 -23.48 10.04
CA GLY A 147 13.86 -24.23 10.29
C GLY A 147 13.66 -25.43 9.36
N ALA A 148 12.53 -26.11 9.53
CA ALA A 148 12.17 -27.28 8.73
C ALA A 148 11.33 -26.92 7.48
N GLY A 149 11.09 -27.93 6.63
CA GLY A 149 10.20 -27.81 5.47
C GLY A 149 10.84 -27.13 4.25
N HIS A 150 10.01 -26.52 3.39
CA HIS A 150 10.44 -25.92 2.12
C HIS A 150 11.42 -24.75 2.27
N TRP A 151 11.51 -24.16 3.46
CA TRP A 151 12.45 -23.09 3.78
C TRP A 151 13.74 -23.57 4.44
N SER A 152 13.89 -24.88 4.64
CA SER A 152 15.08 -25.43 5.27
C SER A 152 16.33 -25.03 4.50
N ASN A 153 17.25 -24.36 5.19
CA ASN A 153 18.47 -23.85 4.63
C ASN A 153 18.23 -22.89 3.43
N ALA A 154 17.11 -22.17 3.38
CA ALA A 154 16.89 -21.12 2.39
C ALA A 154 17.58 -19.81 2.82
N PRO A 155 18.08 -18.99 1.88
CA PRO A 155 18.50 -17.62 2.20
C PRO A 155 17.38 -16.85 2.89
N ILE A 156 17.67 -16.16 3.99
CA ILE A 156 16.63 -15.56 4.84
C ILE A 156 15.71 -14.62 4.05
N TYR A 157 16.26 -13.84 3.13
CA TYR A 157 15.47 -12.89 2.34
C TYR A 157 14.42 -13.57 1.45
N ARG A 158 14.66 -14.81 1.00
CA ARG A 158 13.68 -15.56 0.21
C ARG A 158 12.51 -16.00 1.08
N VAL A 159 12.77 -16.39 2.32
CA VAL A 159 11.72 -16.73 3.30
C VAL A 159 10.87 -15.49 3.57
N LEU A 160 11.49 -14.35 3.85
CA LEU A 160 10.76 -13.10 4.13
C LEU A 160 9.89 -12.66 2.95
N LEU A 161 10.41 -12.72 1.72
CA LEU A 161 9.67 -12.35 0.52
C LEU A 161 8.52 -13.32 0.21
N SER A 162 8.58 -14.57 0.68
CA SER A 162 7.49 -15.54 0.51
C SER A 162 6.30 -15.32 1.45
N LEU A 163 6.49 -14.49 2.50
CA LEU A 163 5.51 -14.22 3.56
C LEU A 163 4.77 -12.89 3.39
N ILE A 164 4.99 -12.16 2.30
CA ILE A 164 4.45 -10.80 2.09
C ILE A 164 3.58 -10.73 0.84
N ARG A 165 2.59 -9.83 0.82
CA ARG A 165 1.65 -9.66 -0.31
C ARG A 165 2.13 -8.62 -1.32
N GLN A 166 3.41 -8.67 -1.71
CA GLN A 166 4.04 -7.64 -2.56
C GLN A 166 3.81 -6.21 -2.05
N ARG A 167 3.81 -6.03 -0.72
CA ARG A 167 3.67 -4.73 -0.05
C ARG A 167 4.92 -4.46 0.79
N PRO A 168 5.66 -3.36 0.56
CA PRO A 168 6.84 -3.02 1.36
C PRO A 168 6.55 -2.95 2.86
N ARG A 169 5.34 -2.51 3.25
CA ARG A 169 4.90 -2.41 4.65
C ARG A 169 4.83 -3.77 5.34
N ASP A 170 4.38 -4.81 4.64
CA ASP A 170 4.27 -6.17 5.18
C ASP A 170 5.65 -6.67 5.63
N LEU A 171 6.67 -6.47 4.79
CA LEU A 171 8.05 -6.83 5.11
C LEU A 171 8.61 -6.05 6.31
N VAL A 172 8.31 -4.74 6.38
CA VAL A 172 8.72 -3.90 7.52
C VAL A 172 8.08 -4.39 8.81
N LYS A 173 6.77 -4.69 8.80
CA LYS A 173 6.05 -5.20 9.98
C LYS A 173 6.62 -6.55 10.41
N LEU A 174 6.84 -7.48 9.48
CA LEU A 174 7.45 -8.79 9.75
C LEU A 174 8.81 -8.64 10.43
N CYS A 175 9.70 -7.83 9.86
CA CYS A 175 11.04 -7.61 10.43
C CYS A 175 10.98 -6.91 11.79
N THR A 176 10.04 -5.99 12.00
CA THR A 176 9.86 -5.27 13.27
C THR A 176 9.40 -6.20 14.38
N LEU A 177 8.46 -7.10 14.09
CA LEU A 177 8.01 -8.11 15.05
C LEU A 177 9.15 -9.06 15.44
N ALA A 178 9.91 -9.53 14.46
CA ALA A 178 11.04 -10.43 14.71
C ALA A 178 12.18 -9.75 15.48
N ALA A 179 12.41 -8.46 15.22
CA ALA A 179 13.37 -7.66 15.99
C ALA A 179 12.99 -7.51 17.46
N HIS A 180 11.70 -7.35 17.77
CA HIS A 180 11.23 -7.33 19.16
C HIS A 180 11.43 -8.69 19.85
N GLU A 181 11.14 -9.80 19.17
CA GLU A 181 11.42 -11.14 19.71
C GLU A 181 12.92 -11.36 19.95
N ALA A 182 13.77 -10.98 19.00
CA ALA A 182 15.22 -11.05 19.16
C ALA A 182 15.70 -10.25 20.38
N PHE A 183 15.17 -9.04 20.58
CA PHE A 183 15.46 -8.22 21.75
C PHE A 183 15.03 -8.89 23.07
N ASN A 184 13.81 -9.43 23.12
CA ASN A 184 13.30 -10.14 24.30
C ASN A 184 14.12 -11.38 24.64
N ASN A 185 14.60 -12.09 23.61
CA ASN A 185 15.45 -13.27 23.74
C ASN A 185 16.94 -12.92 23.93
N LYS A 186 17.30 -11.62 23.95
CA LYS A 186 18.67 -11.11 24.06
C LYS A 186 19.61 -11.57 22.93
N HIS A 187 19.07 -11.85 21.76
CA HIS A 187 19.85 -12.17 20.58
C HIS A 187 20.53 -10.92 20.01
N GLN A 188 21.75 -11.08 19.49
CA GLN A 188 22.52 -9.99 18.86
C GLN A 188 22.08 -9.72 17.41
N ILE A 189 21.47 -10.71 16.78
CA ILE A 189 20.89 -10.65 15.44
C ILE A 189 19.53 -11.35 15.47
N ILE A 190 18.67 -11.08 14.50
CA ILE A 190 17.39 -11.76 14.37
C ILE A 190 17.63 -13.18 13.86
N GLN A 191 17.25 -14.16 14.66
CA GLN A 191 17.44 -15.58 14.38
C GLN A 191 16.17 -16.24 13.84
N THR A 192 16.33 -17.44 13.28
CA THR A 192 15.24 -18.29 12.79
C THR A 192 14.14 -18.45 13.85
N SER A 193 14.50 -18.68 15.12
CA SER A 193 13.54 -18.86 16.20
C SER A 193 12.69 -17.63 16.49
N ASP A 194 13.22 -16.42 16.27
CA ASP A 194 12.49 -15.17 16.47
C ASP A 194 11.41 -14.99 15.41
N PHE A 195 11.70 -15.42 14.18
CA PHE A 195 10.72 -15.46 13.09
C PHE A 195 9.65 -16.53 13.31
N GLU A 196 10.04 -17.75 13.67
CA GLU A 196 9.11 -18.85 13.91
C GLU A 196 8.06 -18.50 14.98
N LYS A 197 8.48 -17.80 16.05
CA LYS A 197 7.58 -17.32 17.10
C LYS A 197 6.48 -16.38 16.59
N ILE A 198 6.75 -15.56 15.58
CA ILE A 198 5.80 -14.56 15.09
C ILE A 198 4.98 -15.02 13.88
N PHE A 199 5.41 -16.07 13.17
CA PHE A 199 4.82 -16.45 11.89
C PHE A 199 3.33 -16.73 11.97
N SER A 200 2.88 -17.43 13.01
CA SER A 200 1.45 -17.75 13.16
C SER A 200 0.61 -16.49 13.30
N ASN A 201 0.93 -15.64 14.29
CA ASN A 201 0.20 -14.39 14.54
C ASN A 201 0.27 -13.43 13.34
N TYR A 202 1.47 -13.24 12.77
CA TYR A 202 1.63 -12.38 11.59
C TYR A 202 0.81 -12.88 10.39
N SER A 203 0.81 -14.18 10.13
CA SER A 203 0.06 -14.76 9.00
C SER A 203 -1.45 -14.64 9.22
N GLN A 204 -1.93 -14.84 10.45
CA GLN A 204 -3.34 -14.64 10.80
C GLN A 204 -3.75 -13.18 10.61
N GLU A 205 -2.97 -12.21 11.10
CA GLU A 205 -3.23 -10.79 10.83
C GLU A 205 -3.30 -10.48 9.33
N ARG A 206 -2.37 -11.01 8.52
CA ARG A 206 -2.38 -10.78 7.06
C ARG A 206 -3.57 -11.43 6.38
N LEU A 207 -4.02 -12.59 6.87
CA LEU A 207 -5.23 -13.25 6.38
C LEU A 207 -6.46 -12.39 6.70
N THR A 208 -6.63 -11.94 7.95
CA THR A 208 -7.72 -11.05 8.35
C THR A 208 -7.73 -9.75 7.55
N ASP A 209 -6.56 -9.12 7.36
CA ASP A 209 -6.43 -7.91 6.54
C ASP A 209 -6.89 -8.17 5.09
N THR A 210 -6.56 -9.34 4.54
CA THR A 210 -6.97 -9.72 3.17
C THR A 210 -8.47 -9.93 3.11
N ILE A 211 -9.06 -10.66 4.06
CA ILE A 211 -10.50 -10.90 4.11
C ILE A 211 -11.27 -9.56 4.20
N ASN A 212 -10.84 -8.67 5.09
CA ASN A 212 -11.46 -7.35 5.25
C ASN A 212 -11.31 -6.48 3.99
N GLU A 213 -10.18 -6.58 3.28
CA GLU A 213 -9.95 -5.83 2.04
C GLU A 213 -10.87 -6.28 0.90
N TYR A 214 -11.21 -7.57 0.85
CA TYR A 214 -12.02 -8.15 -0.23
C TYR A 214 -13.46 -8.47 0.19
N SER A 215 -13.89 -8.08 1.40
CA SER A 215 -15.21 -8.47 1.92
C SER A 215 -16.39 -7.91 1.13
N SER A 216 -16.21 -6.74 0.49
CA SER A 216 -17.20 -6.12 -0.38
C SER A 216 -17.19 -6.65 -1.82
N GLU A 217 -16.14 -7.40 -2.20
CA GLU A 217 -15.92 -7.89 -3.56
C GLU A 217 -16.25 -9.37 -3.70
N LEU A 218 -16.02 -10.14 -2.63
CA LEU A 218 -16.25 -11.58 -2.58
C LEU A 218 -17.52 -11.89 -1.82
N ARG A 219 -18.23 -12.93 -2.28
CA ARG A 219 -19.38 -13.46 -1.55
C ARG A 219 -18.92 -14.09 -0.23
N SER A 220 -19.77 -13.98 0.80
CA SER A 220 -19.48 -14.45 2.15
C SER A 220 -19.16 -15.95 2.22
N ASP A 221 -19.81 -16.77 1.39
CA ASP A 221 -19.58 -18.22 1.30
C ASP A 221 -18.16 -18.57 0.82
N ILE A 222 -17.58 -17.74 -0.06
CA ILE A 222 -16.22 -17.93 -0.56
C ILE A 222 -15.21 -17.55 0.53
N LEU A 223 -15.45 -16.45 1.24
CA LEU A 223 -14.59 -15.98 2.33
C LEU A 223 -14.55 -16.97 3.51
N GLU A 224 -15.70 -17.57 3.84
CA GLU A 224 -15.77 -18.63 4.85
C GLU A 224 -14.95 -19.85 4.43
N ARG A 225 -15.10 -20.33 3.19
CA ARG A 225 -14.34 -21.49 2.69
C ARG A 225 -12.83 -21.25 2.72
N VAL A 226 -12.36 -20.07 2.33
CA VAL A 226 -10.94 -19.69 2.39
C VAL A 226 -10.45 -19.65 3.85
N SER A 227 -11.26 -19.15 4.77
CA SER A 227 -10.92 -19.12 6.20
C SER A 227 -10.83 -20.52 6.81
N PHE A 228 -11.76 -21.43 6.46
CA PHE A 228 -11.78 -22.80 6.96
C PHE A 228 -10.68 -23.69 6.38
N SER A 229 -10.29 -23.50 5.11
CA SER A 229 -9.25 -24.32 4.48
C SER A 229 -7.83 -24.02 4.96
N ILE A 230 -7.61 -22.93 5.71
CA ILE A 230 -6.28 -22.52 6.23
C ILE A 230 -6.13 -22.90 7.72
N LEU A 231 -7.24 -23.20 8.41
CA LEU A 231 -7.25 -23.64 9.82
C LEU A 231 -7.13 -25.17 10.00
N LEU A 232 -7.01 -25.93 8.90
CA LEU A 232 -6.76 -27.37 8.85
C LEU A 232 -5.36 -27.64 8.25
#